data_AF-A0A952EC12-F1
#
_entry.id   AF-A0A952EC12-F1
#
_cell.length_a   1.000
_cell.length_b   1.000
_cell.length_c   1.000
_cell.angle_alpha   90.00
_cell.angle_beta   90.00
_cell.angle_gamma   90.00
#
_symmetry.space_group_name_H-M   'P 1'
#
loop_
_entity.id
_entity.type
_entity.pdbx_description
1 polymer ?
#
loop_
_entity_poly.entity_id
_entity_poly.type
_entity_poly.pdbx_seq_one_letter_code
_entity_poly.pdbx_strand_id
1 'polypeptide(L)'
;MQSGFQVVDGSITVGGVPLTRLAARVGTTPFFAYDRRLISERVESLRRLLPAEIHLSYAIKANPMPAVVQHLAGLVDGFDVASAGELKTVLDTPIMRERVSFAGPGKRQDELKQALAAGVTVNVESGHELDRLAEAGQSLGVVPRVCLRINPDFDLRASGMRMGGGAKQFGIDLEEAPAVLGRCRELGVDFQGFHVFAGSQNLNAEAICETLSQIIDLAVSLSEQATAGVRQLNMGGGFGIPYFAGNQPLDLAAVADGLAAL
;
A
#
# COMPACT_ATOMS: atom_id res chain seq x y z
N MET A 1 -4.42 -24.11 -12.87
CA MET A 1 -4.76 -22.96 -12.01
C MET A 1 -6.25 -23.03 -11.75
N GLN A 2 -6.69 -23.40 -10.56
CA GLN A 2 -8.13 -23.39 -10.24
C GLN A 2 -8.54 -21.92 -10.05
N SER A 3 -9.53 -21.46 -10.81
CA SER A 3 -9.89 -20.05 -10.93
C SER A 3 -10.53 -19.44 -9.68
N GLY A 4 -10.63 -20.18 -8.57
CA GLY A 4 -11.39 -19.82 -7.37
C GLY A 4 -12.91 -19.76 -7.59
N PHE A 5 -13.36 -19.61 -8.84
CA PHE A 5 -14.75 -19.62 -9.25
C PHE A 5 -15.25 -21.05 -9.45
N GLN A 6 -16.48 -21.30 -9.01
CA GLN A 6 -17.14 -22.58 -9.18
C GLN A 6 -17.76 -22.70 -10.57
N VAL A 7 -17.77 -23.91 -11.13
CA VAL A 7 -18.49 -24.24 -12.36
C VAL A 7 -19.71 -25.07 -11.98
N VAL A 8 -20.90 -24.58 -12.31
CA VAL A 8 -22.18 -25.25 -12.08
C VAL A 8 -22.88 -25.41 -13.42
N ASP A 9 -23.26 -26.64 -13.76
CA ASP A 9 -23.90 -27.00 -15.04
C ASP A 9 -23.15 -26.48 -16.28
N GLY A 10 -21.81 -26.54 -16.24
CA GLY A 10 -20.94 -26.06 -17.32
C GLY A 10 -20.80 -24.54 -17.41
N SER A 11 -21.39 -23.77 -16.48
CA SER A 11 -21.26 -22.31 -16.40
C SER A 11 -20.42 -21.88 -15.21
N ILE A 12 -19.48 -20.94 -15.43
CA ILE A 12 -18.78 -20.29 -14.33
C ILE A 12 -19.77 -19.45 -13.53
N THR A 13 -19.67 -19.52 -12.20
CA THR A 13 -20.48 -18.74 -11.27
C THR A 13 -19.61 -17.78 -10.46
N VAL A 14 -20.13 -16.58 -10.21
CA VAL A 14 -19.49 -15.55 -9.38
C VAL A 14 -20.48 -15.18 -8.29
N GLY A 15 -20.12 -15.41 -7.02
CA GLY A 15 -21.05 -15.25 -5.90
C GLY A 15 -22.30 -16.15 -6.02
N GLY A 16 -22.16 -17.33 -6.61
CA GLY A 16 -23.26 -18.27 -6.85
C GLY A 16 -24.19 -17.89 -8.02
N VAL A 17 -23.88 -16.85 -8.80
CA VAL A 17 -24.67 -16.42 -9.96
C VAL A 17 -23.95 -16.79 -11.26
N PRO A 18 -24.60 -17.51 -12.20
CA PRO A 18 -24.00 -17.81 -13.51
C PRO A 18 -23.61 -16.54 -14.28
N LEU A 19 -22.47 -16.57 -14.99
CA LEU A 19 -21.98 -15.42 -15.76
C LEU A 19 -22.99 -14.90 -16.78
N THR A 20 -23.77 -15.78 -17.41
CA THR A 20 -24.81 -15.40 -18.38
C THR A 20 -25.90 -14.54 -17.73
N ARG A 21 -26.30 -14.87 -16.50
CA ARG A 21 -27.26 -14.07 -15.71
C ARG A 21 -26.65 -12.75 -15.27
N LEU A 22 -25.36 -12.71 -14.93
CA LEU A 22 -24.67 -11.46 -14.62
C LEU A 22 -24.58 -10.54 -15.84
N ALA A 23 -24.27 -11.08 -17.02
CA ALA A 23 -24.23 -10.32 -18.27
C ALA A 23 -25.60 -9.69 -18.57
N ALA A 24 -26.68 -10.46 -18.44
CA ALA A 24 -28.04 -9.95 -18.60
C ALA A 24 -28.42 -8.89 -17.54
N ARG A 25 -27.97 -9.08 -16.29
CA ARG A 25 -28.22 -8.12 -15.19
C ARG A 25 -27.48 -6.80 -15.37
N VAL A 26 -26.25 -6.84 -15.89
CA VAL A 26 -25.45 -5.64 -16.20
C VAL A 26 -25.96 -4.97 -17.49
N GLY A 27 -26.54 -5.75 -18.40
CA GLY A 27 -27.17 -5.27 -19.63
C GLY A 27 -26.25 -5.26 -20.86
N THR A 28 -24.94 -5.43 -20.69
CA THR A 28 -23.98 -5.51 -21.80
C THR A 28 -22.71 -6.25 -21.44
N THR A 29 -21.95 -6.64 -22.47
CA THR A 29 -20.55 -7.06 -22.39
C THR A 29 -19.66 -6.04 -23.11
N PRO A 30 -18.39 -5.85 -22.71
CA PRO A 30 -17.71 -6.52 -21.59
C PRO A 30 -18.12 -5.98 -20.22
N PHE A 31 -17.94 -6.79 -19.16
CA PHE A 31 -18.09 -6.36 -17.77
C PHE A 31 -17.02 -7.02 -16.89
N PHE A 32 -16.72 -6.39 -15.74
CA PHE A 32 -15.88 -7.00 -14.70
C PHE A 32 -16.78 -7.60 -13.62
N ALA A 33 -16.44 -8.80 -13.16
CA ALA A 33 -17.15 -9.50 -12.10
C ALA A 33 -16.21 -9.78 -10.93
N TYR A 34 -16.61 -9.39 -9.72
CA TYR A 34 -15.83 -9.58 -8.50
C TYR A 34 -16.62 -10.44 -7.52
N ASP A 35 -16.04 -11.53 -7.06
CA ASP A 35 -16.62 -12.35 -6.00
C ASP A 35 -16.13 -11.84 -4.64
N ARG A 36 -17.05 -11.28 -3.84
CA ARG A 36 -16.74 -10.78 -2.49
C ARG A 36 -16.20 -11.88 -1.58
N ARG A 37 -16.67 -13.12 -1.74
CA ARG A 37 -16.18 -14.26 -0.95
C ARG A 37 -14.70 -14.49 -1.22
N LEU A 38 -14.28 -14.51 -2.49
CA LEU A 38 -12.87 -14.70 -2.85
C LEU A 38 -11.98 -13.55 -2.35
N ILE A 39 -12.50 -12.31 -2.38
CA ILE A 39 -11.79 -11.16 -1.80
C ILE A 39 -11.61 -11.35 -0.29
N SER A 40 -12.68 -11.71 0.43
CA SER A 40 -12.63 -11.98 1.88
C SER A 40 -11.68 -13.11 2.22
N GLU A 41 -11.79 -14.26 1.54
CA GLU A 41 -10.91 -15.42 1.74
C GLU A 41 -9.43 -15.07 1.52
N ARG A 42 -9.12 -14.19 0.57
CA ARG A 42 -7.75 -13.73 0.34
C ARG A 42 -7.22 -12.91 1.50
N VAL A 43 -8.01 -11.98 2.03
CA VAL A 43 -7.62 -11.19 3.22
C VAL A 43 -7.47 -12.10 4.44
N GLU A 44 -8.44 -13.00 4.67
CA GLU A 44 -8.39 -13.98 5.76
C GLU A 44 -7.18 -14.91 5.68
N SER A 45 -6.79 -15.34 4.49
CA SER A 45 -5.58 -16.14 4.28
C SER A 45 -4.32 -15.38 4.68
N LEU A 46 -4.22 -14.09 4.33
CA LEU A 46 -3.09 -13.25 4.73
C LEU A 46 -3.06 -13.07 6.25
N ARG A 47 -4.20 -12.76 6.87
CA ARG A 47 -4.34 -12.60 8.33
C ARG A 47 -3.98 -13.84 9.12
N ARG A 48 -4.30 -15.01 8.59
CA ARG A 48 -4.05 -16.29 9.26
C ARG A 48 -2.57 -16.67 9.24
N LEU A 49 -1.86 -16.29 8.18
CA LEU A 49 -0.48 -16.70 7.96
C LEU A 49 0.50 -15.65 8.47
N LEU A 50 0.29 -14.38 8.14
CA LEU A 50 1.22 -13.32 8.51
C LEU A 50 1.22 -13.05 10.02
N PRO A 51 2.36 -12.60 10.61
CA PRO A 51 2.43 -12.24 12.02
C PRO A 51 1.39 -11.18 12.42
N ALA A 52 0.94 -11.22 13.68
CA ALA A 52 -0.14 -10.35 14.18
C ALA A 52 0.24 -8.87 14.19
N GLU A 53 1.54 -8.58 14.25
CA GLU A 53 2.17 -7.27 14.19
C GLU A 53 2.06 -6.65 12.78
N ILE A 54 1.83 -7.46 11.74
CA ILE A 54 1.75 -6.99 10.36
C ILE A 54 0.34 -6.47 10.08
N HIS A 55 0.27 -5.15 9.87
CA HIS A 55 -0.94 -4.51 9.41
C HIS A 55 -1.14 -4.68 7.91
N LEU A 56 -2.37 -4.96 7.49
CA LEU A 56 -2.75 -5.06 6.08
C LEU A 56 -3.35 -3.75 5.59
N SER A 57 -2.63 -3.03 4.73
CA SER A 57 -3.16 -1.87 4.00
C SER A 57 -3.50 -2.25 2.56
N TYR A 58 -4.71 -1.95 2.11
CA TYR A 58 -5.09 -2.16 0.71
C TYR A 58 -4.62 -1.00 -0.17
N ALA A 59 -3.79 -1.28 -1.16
CA ALA A 59 -3.40 -0.31 -2.17
C ALA A 59 -4.52 -0.11 -3.20
N ILE A 60 -5.18 1.04 -3.14
CA ILE A 60 -6.42 1.30 -3.90
C ILE A 60 -6.21 1.30 -5.40
N LYS A 61 -5.03 1.68 -5.86
CA LYS A 61 -4.61 1.58 -7.27
C LYS A 61 -4.85 0.21 -7.90
N ALA A 62 -4.94 -0.86 -7.10
CA ALA A 62 -5.26 -2.20 -7.58
C ALA A 62 -6.72 -2.31 -8.09
N ASN A 63 -7.67 -1.69 -7.39
CA ASN A 63 -9.06 -1.57 -7.82
C ASN A 63 -9.78 -0.45 -7.00
N PRO A 64 -9.94 0.76 -7.57
CA PRO A 64 -10.57 1.88 -6.88
C PRO A 64 -12.10 1.83 -6.87
N MET A 65 -12.72 0.74 -7.32
CA MET A 65 -14.19 0.64 -7.35
C MET A 65 -14.77 0.80 -5.94
N PRO A 66 -15.67 1.77 -5.68
CA PRO A 66 -16.19 2.06 -4.34
C PRO A 66 -16.78 0.83 -3.63
N ALA A 67 -17.48 -0.05 -4.35
CA ALA A 67 -18.05 -1.26 -3.78
C ALA A 67 -17.00 -2.30 -3.32
N VAL A 68 -15.80 -2.31 -3.91
CA VAL A 68 -14.67 -3.14 -3.47
C VAL A 68 -13.99 -2.49 -2.27
N VAL A 69 -13.73 -1.19 -2.32
CA VAL A 69 -13.12 -0.44 -1.21
C VAL A 69 -14.00 -0.53 0.04
N GLN A 70 -15.32 -0.34 -0.10
CA GLN A 70 -16.29 -0.48 1.00
C GLN A 70 -16.29 -1.90 1.59
N HIS A 71 -16.18 -2.93 0.76
CA HIS A 71 -16.12 -4.32 1.23
C HIS A 71 -14.83 -4.59 2.01
N LEU A 72 -13.71 -4.07 1.53
CA LEU A 72 -12.41 -4.23 2.17
C LEU A 72 -12.28 -3.43 3.47
N ALA A 73 -12.99 -2.31 3.63
CA ALA A 73 -12.89 -1.44 4.80
C ALA A 73 -13.20 -2.14 6.13
N GLY A 74 -13.95 -3.25 6.12
CA GLY A 74 -14.20 -4.08 7.29
C GLY A 74 -13.23 -5.26 7.48
N LEU A 75 -12.25 -5.43 6.58
CA LEU A 75 -11.38 -6.61 6.51
C LEU A 75 -9.88 -6.26 6.64
N VAL A 76 -9.49 -5.09 6.15
CA VAL A 76 -8.10 -4.61 6.18
C VAL A 76 -7.90 -3.59 7.31
N ASP A 77 -6.64 -3.34 7.70
CA ASP A 77 -6.35 -2.33 8.72
C ASP A 77 -6.37 -0.92 8.18
N GLY A 78 -6.04 -0.74 6.91
CA GLY A 78 -5.86 0.59 6.33
C GLY A 78 -5.93 0.61 4.81
N PHE A 79 -5.74 1.80 4.26
CA PHE A 79 -5.72 2.02 2.82
C PHE A 79 -4.54 2.89 2.42
N ASP A 80 -3.92 2.55 1.29
CA ASP A 80 -2.94 3.39 0.64
C ASP A 80 -3.55 3.96 -0.64
N VAL A 81 -3.66 5.29 -0.68
CA VAL A 81 -4.19 6.07 -1.80
C VAL A 81 -3.07 6.76 -2.55
N ALA A 82 -3.26 6.97 -3.85
CA ALA A 82 -2.32 7.62 -4.74
C ALA A 82 -2.89 8.86 -5.44
N SER A 83 -4.14 9.24 -5.14
CA SER A 83 -4.77 10.44 -5.71
C SER A 83 -5.91 10.98 -4.84
N ALA A 84 -6.32 12.22 -5.09
CA ALA A 84 -7.52 12.81 -4.48
C ALA A 84 -8.82 12.03 -4.74
N GLY A 85 -8.96 11.39 -5.90
CA GLY A 85 -10.13 10.58 -6.24
C GLY A 85 -10.20 9.28 -5.42
N GLU A 86 -9.06 8.63 -5.24
CA GLU A 86 -8.94 7.47 -4.35
C GLU A 86 -9.16 7.88 -2.89
N LEU A 87 -8.58 9.00 -2.44
CA LEU A 87 -8.82 9.55 -1.11
C LEU A 87 -10.32 9.76 -0.86
N LYS A 88 -11.04 10.39 -1.79
CA LYS A 88 -12.49 10.58 -1.67
C LYS A 88 -13.22 9.24 -1.49
N THR A 89 -12.85 8.23 -2.27
CA THR A 89 -13.46 6.90 -2.18
C THR A 89 -13.26 6.27 -0.79
N VAL A 90 -12.10 6.50 -0.16
CA VAL A 90 -11.81 6.00 1.19
C VAL A 90 -12.57 6.75 2.28
N LEU A 91 -12.69 8.08 2.14
CA LEU A 91 -13.39 8.90 3.12
C LEU A 91 -14.89 8.57 3.21
N ASP A 92 -15.46 7.95 2.18
CA ASP A 92 -16.83 7.45 2.17
C ASP A 92 -16.98 6.06 2.84
N THR A 93 -15.91 5.52 3.45
CA THR A 93 -15.90 4.23 4.16
C THR A 93 -15.75 4.41 5.68
N PRO A 94 -16.04 3.38 6.51
CA PRO A 94 -15.90 3.50 7.97
C PRO A 94 -14.45 3.43 8.47
N ILE A 95 -13.43 3.41 7.60
CA ILE A 95 -12.04 3.32 8.03
C ILE A 95 -11.63 4.56 8.82
N MET A 96 -10.80 4.38 9.84
CA MET A 96 -10.19 5.50 10.55
C MET A 96 -9.18 6.19 9.63
N ARG A 97 -9.29 7.51 9.48
CA ARG A 97 -8.40 8.35 8.64
C ARG A 97 -6.92 8.21 9.00
N GLU A 98 -6.61 7.96 10.27
CA GLU A 98 -5.24 7.76 10.76
C GLU A 98 -4.61 6.47 10.22
N ARG A 99 -5.44 5.56 9.67
CA ARG A 99 -5.03 4.31 9.01
C ARG A 99 -5.00 4.44 7.48
N VAL A 100 -5.11 5.65 6.96
CA VAL A 100 -5.03 5.93 5.52
C VAL A 100 -3.72 6.67 5.24
N SER A 101 -3.00 6.24 4.21
CA SER A 101 -1.80 6.93 3.74
C SER A 101 -1.95 7.42 2.30
N PHE A 102 -1.46 8.62 2.00
CA PHE A 102 -1.41 9.19 0.65
C PHE A 102 0.02 9.13 0.12
N ALA A 103 0.26 8.17 -0.78
CA ALA A 103 1.51 7.98 -1.52
C ALA A 103 1.44 8.59 -2.93
N GLY A 104 2.56 8.55 -3.66
CA GLY A 104 2.62 8.95 -5.06
C GLY A 104 3.31 10.31 -5.22
N PRO A 105 4.23 10.45 -6.19
CA PRO A 105 4.98 11.67 -6.42
C PRO A 105 4.10 12.71 -7.14
N GLY A 106 4.48 13.97 -7.00
CA GLY A 106 3.83 15.06 -7.73
C GLY A 106 2.47 15.48 -7.15
N LYS A 107 2.24 15.31 -5.85
CA LYS A 107 1.00 15.76 -5.20
C LYS A 107 0.84 17.27 -5.37
N ARG A 108 -0.30 17.69 -5.89
CA ARG A 108 -0.62 19.11 -6.09
C ARG A 108 -0.98 19.79 -4.77
N GLN A 109 -0.96 21.12 -4.74
CA GLN A 109 -1.17 21.88 -3.50
C GLN A 109 -2.57 21.70 -2.92
N ASP A 110 -3.58 21.58 -3.78
CA ASP A 110 -4.96 21.22 -3.44
C ASP A 110 -5.04 19.81 -2.82
N GLU A 111 -4.29 18.84 -3.36
CA GLU A 111 -4.26 17.47 -2.85
C GLU A 111 -3.59 17.39 -1.47
N LEU A 112 -2.50 18.13 -1.24
CA LEU A 112 -1.85 18.22 0.08
C LEU A 112 -2.79 18.85 1.11
N LYS A 113 -3.49 19.93 0.76
CA LYS A 113 -4.50 20.56 1.63
C LYS A 113 -5.66 19.61 1.93
N GLN A 114 -6.12 18.87 0.92
CA GLN A 114 -7.17 17.86 1.09
C GLN A 114 -6.73 16.75 2.04
N ALA A 115 -5.51 16.23 1.89
CA ALA A 115 -4.95 15.18 2.75
C ALA A 115 -4.86 15.64 4.21
N LEU A 116 -4.38 16.87 4.42
CA LEU A 116 -4.31 17.49 5.75
C LEU A 116 -5.68 17.66 6.39
N ALA A 117 -6.64 18.25 5.66
CA ALA A 117 -7.99 18.44 6.15
C ALA A 117 -8.69 17.10 6.44
N ALA A 118 -8.36 16.05 5.67
CA ALA A 118 -8.85 14.70 5.89
C ALA A 118 -8.19 13.99 7.09
N GLY A 119 -7.06 14.50 7.60
CA GLY A 119 -6.33 13.92 8.73
C GLY A 119 -5.61 12.60 8.41
N VAL A 120 -5.29 12.35 7.14
CA VAL A 120 -4.57 11.16 6.69
C VAL A 120 -3.05 11.37 6.77
N THR A 121 -2.28 10.29 6.82
CA THR A 121 -0.81 10.36 6.79
C THR A 121 -0.35 10.60 5.35
N VAL A 122 0.53 11.58 5.13
CA VAL A 122 1.14 11.82 3.81
C VAL A 122 2.49 11.14 3.76
N ASN A 123 2.68 10.23 2.80
CA ASN A 123 4.00 9.70 2.48
C ASN A 123 4.68 10.72 1.57
N VAL A 124 5.54 11.57 2.14
CA VAL A 124 6.22 12.62 1.39
C VAL A 124 7.31 12.04 0.51
N GLU A 125 7.36 12.53 -0.72
CA GLU A 125 8.21 11.98 -1.78
C GLU A 125 9.48 12.81 -2.02
N SER A 126 9.60 13.99 -1.40
CA SER A 126 10.77 14.88 -1.49
C SER A 126 10.78 15.90 -0.36
N GLY A 127 11.94 16.52 -0.10
CA GLY A 127 12.03 17.68 0.82
C GLY A 127 11.16 18.86 0.38
N HIS A 128 11.02 19.09 -0.94
CA HIS A 128 10.14 20.13 -1.46
C HIS A 128 8.65 19.85 -1.18
N GLU A 129 8.21 18.59 -1.29
CA GLU A 129 6.84 18.21 -0.93
C GLU A 129 6.58 18.38 0.57
N LEU A 130 7.58 18.06 1.41
CA LEU A 130 7.53 18.29 2.86
C LEU A 130 7.33 19.77 3.20
N ASP A 131 8.11 20.68 2.60
CA ASP A 131 7.97 22.13 2.83
C ASP A 131 6.57 22.62 2.43
N ARG A 132 6.10 22.24 1.24
CA ARG A 132 4.75 22.59 0.75
C ARG A 132 3.63 22.06 1.63
N LEU A 133 3.81 20.88 2.21
CA LEU A 133 2.87 20.26 3.14
C LEU A 133 2.87 21.01 4.48
N ALA A 134 4.02 21.42 4.99
CA ALA A 134 4.11 22.23 6.20
C ALA A 134 3.48 23.62 6.03
N GLU A 135 3.71 24.28 4.90
CA GLU A 135 3.03 25.54 4.54
C GLU A 135 1.51 25.37 4.49
N ALA A 136 1.03 24.28 3.90
CA ALA A 136 -0.39 23.95 3.88
C ALA A 136 -0.92 23.74 5.32
N GLY A 137 -0.16 23.05 6.17
CA GLY A 137 -0.49 22.83 7.57
C GLY A 137 -0.62 24.14 8.36
N GLN A 138 0.34 25.06 8.20
CA GLN A 138 0.27 26.41 8.79
C GLN A 138 -0.98 27.16 8.32
N SER A 139 -1.31 27.09 7.02
CA SER A 139 -2.48 27.78 6.47
C SER A 139 -3.82 27.25 7.00
N LEU A 140 -3.87 25.97 7.38
CA LEU A 140 -5.09 25.30 7.87
C LEU A 140 -5.14 25.21 9.40
N GLY A 141 -4.05 25.55 10.11
CA GLY A 141 -3.94 25.32 11.55
C GLY A 141 -3.88 23.84 11.94
N VAL A 142 -3.40 22.98 11.03
CA VAL A 142 -3.33 21.53 11.21
C VAL A 142 -1.88 21.07 11.10
N VAL A 143 -1.40 20.33 12.10
CA VAL A 143 -0.06 19.72 12.06
C VAL A 143 -0.07 18.54 11.08
N PRO A 144 0.77 18.53 10.03
CA PRO A 144 0.84 17.41 9.10
C PRO A 144 1.30 16.11 9.74
N ARG A 145 0.62 15.01 9.43
CA ARG A 145 1.08 13.64 9.72
C ARG A 145 1.94 13.15 8.56
N VAL A 146 3.21 12.84 8.81
CA VAL A 146 4.20 12.60 7.74
C VAL A 146 4.91 11.27 7.92
N CYS A 147 4.94 10.47 6.86
CA CYS A 147 5.95 9.43 6.66
C CYS A 147 6.92 9.88 5.57
N LEU A 148 8.21 9.58 5.70
CA LEU A 148 9.15 9.76 4.59
C LEU A 148 9.11 8.53 3.70
N ARG A 149 8.80 8.68 2.41
CA ARG A 149 8.99 7.59 1.46
C ARG A 149 10.45 7.56 1.06
N ILE A 150 11.15 6.48 1.37
CA ILE A 150 12.58 6.33 1.07
C ILE A 150 12.75 5.56 -0.23
N ASN A 151 13.63 6.07 -1.09
CA ASN A 151 14.17 5.37 -2.24
C ASN A 151 15.45 4.64 -1.81
N PRO A 152 15.39 3.31 -1.58
CA PRO A 152 16.56 2.56 -1.17
C PRO A 152 17.55 2.41 -2.34
N ASP A 153 18.82 2.15 -2.00
CA ASP A 153 19.87 1.78 -2.96
C ASP A 153 19.77 0.33 -3.44
N PHE A 154 18.82 -0.44 -2.89
CA PHE A 154 18.47 -1.80 -3.29
C PHE A 154 17.09 -1.89 -3.97
N ASP A 155 16.82 -3.04 -4.58
CA ASP A 155 15.58 -3.33 -5.33
C ASP A 155 15.07 -4.74 -5.01
N LEU A 156 13.76 -4.95 -5.15
CA LEU A 156 13.18 -6.30 -5.09
C LEU A 156 13.66 -7.12 -6.29
N ARG A 157 14.55 -8.08 -6.03
CA ARG A 157 15.07 -9.01 -7.05
C ARG A 157 13.93 -9.82 -7.68
N ALA A 158 14.07 -10.12 -8.98
CA ALA A 158 13.08 -10.87 -9.76
C ALA A 158 11.66 -10.26 -9.79
N SER A 159 11.51 -8.97 -9.44
CA SER A 159 10.25 -8.25 -9.60
C SER A 159 9.95 -7.96 -11.07
N GLY A 160 8.67 -7.99 -11.44
CA GLY A 160 8.21 -7.62 -12.78
C GLY A 160 8.37 -6.11 -13.07
N MET A 161 8.45 -5.29 -12.02
CA MET A 161 8.78 -3.86 -12.10
C MET A 161 9.63 -3.46 -10.88
N ARG A 162 10.77 -2.81 -11.15
CA ARG A 162 11.70 -2.25 -10.15
C ARG A 162 11.27 -0.83 -9.79
N MET A 163 11.14 -0.56 -8.50
CA MET A 163 10.54 0.68 -7.99
C MET A 163 11.42 1.40 -6.95
N GLY A 164 12.57 0.83 -6.58
CA GLY A 164 13.68 1.47 -5.88
C GLY A 164 14.95 1.42 -6.73
N GLY A 165 16.13 1.56 -6.11
CA GLY A 165 17.43 1.35 -6.76
C GLY A 165 17.81 2.44 -7.76
N GLY A 166 18.60 3.40 -7.30
CA GLY A 166 19.12 4.51 -8.11
C GLY A 166 18.08 5.60 -8.41
N ALA A 167 18.37 6.49 -9.37
CA ALA A 167 17.50 7.64 -9.67
C ALA A 167 16.11 7.19 -10.14
N LYS A 168 15.08 7.45 -9.32
CA LYS A 168 13.66 7.18 -9.61
C LYS A 168 12.82 8.42 -9.28
N GLN A 169 11.61 8.46 -9.84
CA GLN A 169 10.63 9.51 -9.52
C GLN A 169 9.96 9.34 -8.14
N PHE A 170 10.36 8.33 -7.37
CA PHE A 170 9.65 7.88 -6.17
C PHE A 170 10.56 7.94 -4.96
N GLY A 171 10.08 8.58 -3.90
CA GLY A 171 10.79 8.67 -2.63
C GLY A 171 12.01 9.60 -2.64
N ILE A 172 12.50 9.84 -1.44
CA ILE A 172 13.70 10.59 -1.11
C ILE A 172 14.88 9.63 -1.19
N ASP A 173 15.94 10.02 -1.88
CA ASP A 173 17.16 9.22 -1.95
C ASP A 173 17.74 9.02 -0.54
N LEU A 174 18.23 7.79 -0.27
CA LEU A 174 18.67 7.41 1.08
C LEU A 174 19.69 8.39 1.68
N GLU A 175 20.62 8.89 0.87
CA GLU A 175 21.61 9.88 1.26
C GLU A 175 21.04 11.24 1.68
N GLU A 176 19.85 11.61 1.21
CA GLU A 176 19.14 12.83 1.58
C GLU A 176 18.27 12.67 2.83
N ALA A 177 17.93 11.43 3.20
CA ALA A 177 17.03 11.13 4.31
C ALA A 177 17.42 11.80 5.65
N PRO A 178 18.70 11.84 6.07
CA PRO A 178 19.11 12.53 7.29
C PRO A 178 18.76 14.03 7.29
N ALA A 179 18.97 14.70 6.16
CA ALA A 179 18.67 16.12 6.02
C ALA A 179 17.15 16.37 6.08
N VAL A 180 16.37 15.53 5.42
CA VAL A 180 14.89 15.63 5.45
C VAL A 180 14.32 15.32 6.83
N LEU A 181 14.90 14.37 7.57
CA LEU A 181 14.55 14.12 8.97
C LEU A 181 14.84 15.34 9.85
N GLY A 182 15.98 16.00 9.66
CA GLY A 182 16.28 17.30 10.29
C GLY A 182 15.22 18.35 9.97
N ARG A 183 14.83 18.44 8.70
CA ARG A 183 13.79 19.36 8.23
C ARG A 183 12.41 19.10 8.84
N CYS A 184 12.02 17.84 9.00
CA CYS A 184 10.79 17.47 9.71
C CYS A 184 10.73 18.07 11.13
N ARG A 185 11.87 18.07 11.84
CA ARG A 185 11.96 18.64 13.20
C ARG A 185 11.79 20.15 13.19
N GLU A 186 12.46 20.83 12.26
CA GLU A 186 12.38 22.30 12.12
C GLU A 186 10.95 22.76 11.80
N LEU A 187 10.26 22.01 10.95
CA LEU A 187 8.89 22.30 10.54
C LEU A 187 7.84 21.89 11.58
N GLY A 188 8.22 21.08 12.58
CA GLY A 188 7.31 20.61 13.62
C GLY A 188 6.19 19.70 13.12
N VAL A 189 6.44 18.90 12.08
CA VAL A 189 5.46 17.92 11.59
C VAL A 189 5.32 16.73 12.55
N ASP A 190 4.16 16.08 12.55
CA ASP A 190 3.92 14.83 13.28
C ASP A 190 4.50 13.65 12.49
N PHE A 191 5.81 13.43 12.65
CA PHE A 191 6.53 12.35 12.01
C PHE A 191 6.03 10.98 12.52
N GLN A 192 5.55 10.15 11.60
CA GLN A 192 5.04 8.80 11.87
C GLN A 192 6.09 7.71 11.59
N GLY A 193 6.95 7.89 10.59
CA GLY A 193 7.97 6.91 10.23
C GLY A 193 8.28 6.85 8.75
N PHE A 194 8.45 5.64 8.23
CA PHE A 194 9.01 5.41 6.89
C PHE A 194 8.07 4.59 6.01
N HIS A 195 8.17 4.81 4.69
CA HIS A 195 7.52 4.01 3.68
C HIS A 195 8.55 3.58 2.63
N VAL A 196 8.62 2.29 2.32
CA VAL A 196 9.50 1.74 1.28
C VAL A 196 8.69 0.83 0.38
N PHE A 197 8.83 0.99 -0.93
CA PHE A 197 8.18 0.11 -1.92
C PHE A 197 9.20 -0.34 -2.95
N ALA A 198 9.74 -1.55 -2.75
CA ALA A 198 10.88 -2.06 -3.51
C ALA A 198 10.51 -2.74 -4.84
N GLY A 199 9.24 -3.11 -5.07
CA GLY A 199 8.85 -3.69 -6.34
C GLY A 199 7.46 -4.33 -6.36
N SER A 200 7.14 -5.00 -7.46
CA SER A 200 5.82 -5.62 -7.66
C SER A 200 5.87 -7.00 -8.33
N GLN A 201 4.76 -7.73 -8.18
CA GLN A 201 4.48 -8.98 -8.88
C GLN A 201 5.55 -10.06 -8.67
N ASN A 202 6.03 -10.22 -7.44
CA ASN A 202 7.03 -11.21 -7.09
C ASN A 202 6.38 -12.50 -6.55
N LEU A 203 6.75 -13.64 -7.13
CA LEU A 203 6.27 -14.97 -6.74
C LEU A 203 7.34 -15.77 -5.99
N ASN A 204 8.51 -15.19 -5.72
CA ASN A 204 9.60 -15.81 -4.97
C ASN A 204 9.57 -15.33 -3.52
N ALA A 205 9.29 -16.26 -2.59
CA ALA A 205 9.20 -15.96 -1.16
C ALA A 205 10.55 -15.52 -0.56
N GLU A 206 11.65 -16.18 -0.92
CA GLU A 206 13.00 -15.85 -0.44
C GLU A 206 13.39 -14.41 -0.82
N ALA A 207 13.20 -14.02 -2.08
CA ALA A 207 13.49 -12.66 -2.54
C ALA A 207 12.64 -11.60 -1.83
N ILE A 208 11.38 -11.93 -1.51
CA ILE A 208 10.50 -11.06 -0.72
C ILE A 208 11.05 -10.92 0.70
N CYS A 209 11.38 -12.03 1.37
CA CYS A 209 11.92 -12.02 2.74
C CYS A 209 13.26 -11.27 2.82
N GLU A 210 14.18 -11.50 1.88
CA GLU A 210 15.45 -10.74 1.79
C GLU A 210 15.19 -9.24 1.71
N THR A 211 14.22 -8.82 0.88
CA THR A 211 13.90 -7.41 0.69
C THR A 211 13.22 -6.81 1.93
N LEU A 212 12.34 -7.56 2.58
CA LEU A 212 11.68 -7.10 3.82
C LEU A 212 12.70 -6.94 4.96
N SER A 213 13.65 -7.86 5.09
CA SER A 213 14.79 -7.73 6.02
C SER A 213 15.58 -6.45 5.76
N GLN A 214 15.94 -6.18 4.50
CA GLN A 214 16.67 -4.96 4.13
C GLN A 214 15.87 -3.69 4.45
N ILE A 215 14.54 -3.71 4.28
CA ILE A 215 13.67 -2.59 4.63
C ILE A 215 13.64 -2.36 6.15
N ILE A 216 13.61 -3.43 6.96
CA ILE A 216 13.65 -3.34 8.42
C ILE A 216 15.01 -2.79 8.88
N ASP A 217 16.12 -3.35 8.38
CA ASP A 217 17.48 -2.88 8.70
C ASP A 217 17.65 -1.40 8.36
N LEU A 218 17.15 -0.99 7.18
CA LEU A 218 17.13 0.41 6.75
C LEU A 218 16.34 1.29 7.72
N ALA A 219 15.13 0.86 8.11
CA ALA A 219 14.29 1.61 9.03
C ALA A 219 14.93 1.72 10.42
N VAL A 220 15.57 0.66 10.92
CA VAL A 220 16.33 0.67 12.17
C VAL A 220 17.47 1.68 12.10
N SER A 221 18.28 1.64 11.04
CA SER A 221 19.39 2.58 10.85
C SER A 221 18.92 4.05 10.79
N LEU A 222 17.82 4.33 10.05
CA LEU A 222 17.26 5.68 9.98
C LEU A 222 16.59 6.09 11.30
N SER A 223 16.08 5.15 12.09
CA SER A 223 15.45 5.44 13.38
C SER A 223 16.42 6.01 14.40
N GLU A 224 17.71 5.65 14.32
CA GLU A 224 18.77 6.21 15.18
C GLU A 224 18.96 7.72 14.97
N GLN A 225 18.60 8.21 13.79
CA GLN A 225 18.70 9.62 13.40
C GLN A 225 17.36 10.36 13.59
N ALA A 226 16.26 9.62 13.66
CA ALA A 226 14.94 10.17 13.92
C ALA A 226 14.80 10.49 15.42
N THR A 227 14.80 11.78 15.76
CA THR A 227 14.61 12.19 17.17
C THR A 227 13.21 11.93 17.71
N ALA A 228 12.23 11.83 16.82
CA ALA A 228 10.89 11.35 17.15
C ALA A 228 10.86 9.84 16.88
N GLY A 229 10.40 9.05 17.86
CA GLY A 229 10.31 7.60 17.71
C GLY A 229 9.47 7.20 16.49
N VAL A 230 9.94 6.20 15.75
CA VAL A 230 9.24 5.64 14.59
C VAL A 230 8.01 4.88 15.08
N ARG A 231 6.82 5.28 14.62
CA ARG A 231 5.53 4.64 14.97
C ARG A 231 5.02 3.71 13.88
N GLN A 232 5.46 3.92 12.64
CA GLN A 232 5.00 3.17 11.48
C GLN A 232 6.15 2.91 10.50
N LEU A 233 6.25 1.66 10.07
CA LEU A 233 7.02 1.27 8.89
C LEU A 233 6.05 0.64 7.89
N ASN A 234 5.79 1.32 6.77
CA ASN A 234 5.08 0.73 5.65
C ASN A 234 6.11 0.09 4.72
N MET A 235 6.18 -1.24 4.70
CA MET A 235 7.12 -2.02 3.88
C MET A 235 6.63 -2.24 2.44
N GLY A 236 5.54 -1.57 2.05
CA GLY A 236 4.95 -1.67 0.73
C GLY A 236 4.27 -3.01 0.48
N GLY A 237 3.87 -3.21 -0.77
CA GLY A 237 3.31 -4.49 -1.24
C GLY A 237 4.27 -5.21 -2.18
N GLY A 238 3.69 -5.84 -3.20
CA GLY A 238 4.45 -6.46 -4.29
C GLY A 238 4.37 -7.98 -4.34
N PHE A 239 3.59 -8.57 -3.42
CA PHE A 239 3.22 -9.98 -3.48
C PHE A 239 2.49 -10.25 -4.81
N GLY A 240 3.05 -11.15 -5.61
CA GLY A 240 2.52 -11.48 -6.91
C GLY A 240 1.33 -12.41 -6.85
N ILE A 241 0.56 -12.41 -7.94
CA ILE A 241 -0.43 -13.45 -8.23
C ILE A 241 -0.04 -14.20 -9.50
N PRO A 242 -0.32 -15.50 -9.60
CA PRO A 242 0.05 -16.26 -10.79
C PRO A 242 -0.94 -15.93 -11.92
N TYR A 243 -0.48 -15.26 -12.98
CA TYR A 243 -1.33 -14.88 -14.12
C TYR A 243 -1.33 -15.94 -15.23
N PHE A 244 -0.18 -16.59 -15.45
CA PHE A 244 0.00 -17.49 -16.58
C PHE A 244 0.05 -18.95 -16.14
N ALA A 245 -0.35 -19.85 -17.05
CA ALA A 245 -0.16 -21.28 -16.85
C ALA A 245 1.33 -21.59 -16.60
N GLY A 246 1.61 -22.37 -15.57
CA GLY A 246 2.98 -22.67 -15.12
C GLY A 246 3.52 -21.74 -14.04
N ASN A 247 2.89 -20.59 -13.78
CA ASN A 247 3.21 -19.81 -12.58
C ASN A 247 2.72 -20.58 -11.33
N GLN A 248 3.61 -20.71 -10.35
CA GLN A 248 3.23 -21.18 -9.03
C GLN A 248 2.74 -19.99 -8.19
N PRO A 249 1.68 -20.17 -7.38
CA PRO A 249 1.31 -19.18 -6.39
C PRO A 249 2.49 -18.88 -5.45
N LEU A 250 2.56 -17.63 -4.98
CA LEU A 250 3.50 -17.26 -3.93
C LEU A 250 3.28 -18.15 -2.69
N ASP A 251 4.36 -18.73 -2.17
CA ASP A 251 4.34 -19.46 -0.90
C ASP A 251 4.23 -18.46 0.25
N LEU A 252 2.99 -18.18 0.65
CA LEU A 252 2.69 -17.24 1.74
C LEU A 252 3.13 -17.76 3.11
N ALA A 253 3.23 -19.09 3.30
CA ALA A 253 3.71 -19.65 4.56
C ALA A 253 5.21 -19.37 4.72
N ALA A 254 6.00 -19.59 3.66
CA ALA A 254 7.41 -19.25 3.67
C ALA A 254 7.66 -17.75 3.90
N VAL A 255 6.82 -16.87 3.32
CA VAL A 255 6.90 -15.42 3.58
C VAL A 255 6.57 -15.09 5.04
N ALA A 256 5.54 -15.73 5.60
CA ALA A 256 5.16 -15.52 7.00
C ALA A 256 6.24 -16.00 7.97
N ASP A 257 6.82 -17.18 7.76
CA ASP A 257 7.90 -17.72 8.57
C ASP A 257 9.14 -16.83 8.51
N GLY A 258 9.47 -16.31 7.32
CA GLY A 258 10.56 -15.35 7.15
C GLY A 258 10.32 -14.04 7.91
N LEU A 259 9.10 -13.50 7.86
CA LEU A 259 8.73 -12.29 8.62
C LEU A 259 8.75 -12.50 10.14
N ALA A 260 8.34 -13.68 10.62
CA ALA A 260 8.33 -14.00 12.05
C ALA A 260 9.75 -14.14 12.65
N ALA A 261 10.77 -14.28 11.80
CA ALA A 261 12.17 -14.42 12.21
C ALA A 261 12.96 -13.09 12.25
N LEU A 262 12.36 -11.98 11.79
CA LEU A 262 12.93 -10.63 11.76
C LEU A 262 12.51 -9.84 13.00
#